data_AF-P77843-F1
#
_entry.id   AF-P77843-F1
#
_cell.length_a   1.000
_cell.length_b   1.000
_cell.length_c   1.000
_cell.angle_alpha   90.00
_cell.angle_beta   90.00
_cell.angle_gamma   90.00
#
_symmetry.space_group_name_H-M   'P 1'
#
loop_
_entity.id
_entity.type
_entity.pdbx_description
1 polymer ?
#
loop_
_entity_poly.entity_id
_entity_poly.type
_entity_poly.pdbx_seq_one_letter_code
_entity_poly.pdbx_strand_id
1 'polypeptide(L)' 'WSKVALLPGETKPGATGTAVLKIAPRDLAYFDVEAGRFRADAGKYELIVAASAIDIRASVSIHLPVDHVMEP' A
#
# COMPACT_ATOMS: atom_id res chain seq x y z
N TRP A 1 -6.67 6.32 -2.75
CA TRP A 1 -5.62 5.89 -3.70
C TRP A 1 -4.61 7.02 -3.85
N SER A 2 -3.35 6.79 -3.50
CA SER A 2 -2.29 7.80 -3.62
C SER A 2 -1.81 7.84 -5.08
N LYS A 3 -2.15 8.91 -5.79
CA LYS A 3 -1.68 9.13 -7.17
C LYS A 3 -0.26 9.67 -7.12
N VAL A 4 0.70 8.88 -7.59
CA VAL A 4 2.04 9.37 -7.89
C VAL A 4 1.93 10.18 -9.19
N ALA A 5 2.21 11.47 -9.12
CA ALA A 5 2.25 12.35 -10.29
C ALA A 5 3.72 12.61 -10.65
N LEU A 6 4.10 12.28 -11.88
CA LEU A 6 5.39 12.70 -12.46
C LEU A 6 5.31 14.18 -12.85
N LEU A 7 6.43 14.89 -12.73
CA LEU A 7 6.48 16.29 -13.15
C LEU A 7 6.44 16.40 -14.69
N PRO A 8 5.83 17.45 -15.26
CA PRO A 8 5.84 17.65 -16.72
C PRO A 8 7.28 17.78 -17.23
N GLY A 9 7.72 16.83 -18.06
CA GLY A 9 9.08 16.78 -18.64
C GLY A 9 9.88 15.52 -18.32
N GLU A 10 9.42 14.69 -17.38
CA GLU A 10 10.10 13.43 -16.98
C GLU A 10 9.85 12.25 -17.93
N THR A 11 8.95 12.35 -18.91
CA THR A 11 8.66 11.27 -19.88
C THR A 11 9.36 11.50 -21.21
N LYS A 12 10.68 11.67 -21.18
CA LYS A 12 11.52 11.50 -22.38
C LYS A 12 11.81 10.01 -22.57
N PRO A 13 12.00 9.52 -23.82
CA PRO A 13 12.50 8.17 -24.03
C PRO A 13 13.77 7.91 -23.22
N GLY A 14 13.79 6.83 -22.42
CA GLY A 14 14.91 6.47 -21.55
C GLY A 14 14.98 7.19 -20.20
N ALA A 15 14.07 8.13 -19.91
CA ALA A 15 13.99 8.76 -18.60
C ALA A 15 13.40 7.78 -17.56
N THR A 16 13.95 7.81 -16.35
CA THR A 16 13.48 7.05 -15.19
C THR A 16 13.07 8.01 -14.08
N GLY A 17 12.16 7.57 -13.21
CA GLY A 17 11.68 8.34 -12.07
C GLY A 17 11.50 7.46 -10.84
N THR A 18 11.43 8.09 -9.67
CA THR A 18 11.22 7.40 -8.39
C THR A 18 9.83 7.74 -7.84
N ALA A 19 9.07 6.69 -7.50
CA ALA A 19 7.80 6.81 -6.81
C ALA A 19 8.00 6.53 -5.32
N VAL A 20 7.37 7.33 -4.45
CA VAL A 20 7.38 7.12 -2.99
C VAL A 20 5.95 6.92 -2.52
N LEU A 21 5.69 5.78 -1.88
CA LEU A 21 4.41 5.46 -1.25
C LEU A 21 4.63 5.30 0.26
N LYS A 22 3.83 6.01 1.06
CA LYS A 22 3.78 5.83 2.51
C LYS A 22 2.65 4.87 2.84
N ILE A 23 2.92 3.88 3.68
CA ILE A 23 1.94 2.90 4.16
C ILE A 23 1.81 3.08 5.67
N ALA A 24 0.58 3.27 6.15
CA ALA A 24 0.23 3.31 7.56
C ALA A 24 -0.57 2.04 7.94
N PRO A 25 -0.61 1.64 9.23
CA PRO A 25 -1.43 0.51 9.67
C PRO A 25 -2.90 0.59 9.23
N ARG A 26 -3.45 1.81 9.14
CA ARG A 26 -4.79 2.09 8.62
C ARG A 26 -5.04 1.55 7.21
N ASP A 27 -4.01 1.52 6.36
CA ASP A 27 -4.10 1.09 4.96
C ASP A 27 -4.21 -0.45 4.84
N LEU A 28 -3.84 -1.17 5.90
CA LEU A 28 -3.91 -2.63 6.00
C LEU A 28 -5.24 -3.12 6.59
N ALA A 29 -6.11 -2.19 6.99
CA ALA A 29 -7.27 -2.51 7.79
C ALA A 29 -8.47 -2.95 6.93
N TYR A 30 -9.19 -3.94 7.46
CA TYR A 30 -10.53 -4.32 7.03
C TYR A 30 -11.55 -3.81 8.05
N PHE A 31 -12.83 -3.82 7.68
CA PHE A 31 -13.91 -3.52 8.61
C PHE A 31 -14.33 -4.80 9.33
N ASP A 32 -14.13 -4.85 10.64
CA ASP A 32 -14.60 -5.93 11.49
C ASP A 32 -16.08 -5.69 11.81
N VAL A 33 -16.94 -6.52 11.23
CA VAL A 33 -18.40 -6.39 11.35
C VAL A 33 -18.88 -6.71 12.76
N GLU A 34 -18.23 -7.62 13.46
CA GLU A 34 -18.61 -8.00 14.83
C GLU A 34 -18.22 -6.90 15.83
N ALA A 35 -17.00 -6.36 15.69
CA ALA A 35 -16.50 -5.29 16.54
C ALA A 35 -17.04 -3.89 16.16
N GLY A 36 -17.67 -3.78 14.98
CA GLY A 36 -18.24 -2.55 14.45
C GLY A 36 -17.20 -1.46 14.17
N ARG A 37 -15.96 -1.83 13.83
CA ARG A 37 -14.84 -0.89 13.68
C ARG A 37 -13.81 -1.41 12.70
N PHE A 38 -12.96 -0.51 12.19
CA PHE A 38 -11.84 -0.93 11.36
C PHE A 38 -10.70 -1.51 12.20
N ARG A 39 -10.08 -2.57 11.68
CA ARG A 39 -8.96 -3.28 12.31
C ARG A 39 -7.98 -3.79 11.27
N ALA A 40 -6.69 -3.75 11.58
CA ALA A 40 -5.64 -4.49 10.89
C ALA A 40 -5.00 -5.50 11.86
N ASP A 41 -4.85 -6.74 11.44
CA ASP A 41 -4.30 -7.81 12.28
C ASP A 41 -2.77 -7.83 12.24
N ALA A 42 -2.12 -8.11 13.36
CA ALA A 42 -0.69 -8.37 13.40
C ALA A 42 -0.35 -9.52 12.45
N GLY A 43 0.76 -9.39 11.72
CA GLY A 43 1.15 -10.44 10.79
C GLY A 43 2.03 -9.98 9.66
N LYS A 44 2.26 -10.91 8.74
CA LYS A 44 3.04 -10.66 7.53
C LYS A 44 2.08 -10.26 6.41
N TYR A 45 2.39 -9.13 5.78
CA TYR A 45 1.68 -8.64 4.60
C TYR A 45 2.62 -8.61 3.41
N GLU A 46 2.05 -8.76 2.22
CA GLU A 46 2.78 -8.67 0.96
C GLU A 46 2.31 -7.42 0.20
N LEU A 47 3.21 -6.46 -0.02
CA LEU A 47 2.96 -5.32 -0.90
C LEU A 47 3.32 -5.70 -2.33
N ILE A 48 2.37 -5.60 -3.25
CA ILE A 48 2.55 -5.96 -4.65
C ILE A 48 2.69 -4.68 -5.50
N VAL A 49 3.82 -4.53 -6.20
CA VAL A 49 4.06 -3.44 -7.16
C VAL A 49 3.86 -4.00 -8.56
N ALA A 50 2.89 -3.46 -9.28
CA ALA A 50 2.43 -4.00 -10.54
C ALA A 50 2.13 -2.87 -11.53
N ALA A 51 2.28 -3.12 -12.83
CA ALA A 51 1.78 -2.19 -13.85
C ALA A 51 0.28 -2.34 -14.10
N SER A 52 -0.27 -3.52 -13.78
CA SER A 52 -1.71 -3.79 -13.73
C SER A 52 -1.98 -4.94 -12.76
N ALA A 53 -3.25 -5.20 -12.42
CA ALA A 53 -3.61 -6.29 -11.51
C ALA A 53 -3.15 -7.70 -11.97
N ILE A 54 -2.83 -7.86 -13.26
CA ILE A 54 -2.35 -9.11 -13.86
C ILE A 54 -0.86 -9.07 -14.27
N ASP A 55 -0.18 -7.93 -14.12
CA ASP A 55 1.23 -7.72 -14.50
C ASP A 55 2.04 -7.22 -13.29
N ILE A 56 2.42 -8.16 -12.43
CA ILE A 56 3.21 -7.92 -11.21
C ILE A 56 4.68 -7.77 -11.57
N ARG A 57 5.33 -6.73 -11.05
CA ARG A 57 6.74 -6.40 -11.33
C ARG A 57 7.67 -6.59 -10.14
N ALA A 58 7.15 -6.45 -8.92
CA ALA A 58 7.88 -6.72 -7.69
C ALA A 58 6.91 -6.98 -6.52
N SER A 59 7.41 -7.61 -5.47
CA SER A 59 6.72 -7.67 -4.19
C SER A 59 7.68 -7.37 -3.04
N VAL A 60 7.12 -6.87 -1.93
CA VAL A 60 7.86 -6.56 -0.71
C VAL A 60 7.07 -7.09 0.48
N SER A 61 7.67 -7.99 1.25
CA SER A 61 7.09 -8.43 2.52
C SER A 61 7.29 -7.38 3.60
N ILE A 62 6.22 -7.05 4.32
CA ILE A 62 6.25 -6.19 5.51
C ILE A 62 5.63 -6.92 6.71
N HIS A 63 5.97 -6.48 7.92
CA HIS A 63 5.43 -7.06 9.15
C HIS A 63 4.74 -5.98 9.98
N LEU A 64 3.47 -6.20 10.31
CA LEU A 64 2.74 -5.44 11.32
C LEU A 64 2.91 -6.17 12.67
N PRO A 65 3.58 -5.57 13.66
CA PRO A 65 3.98 -6.31 14.87
C PRO A 65 2.82 -6.53 15.85
N VAL A 66 1.79 -5.68 15.82
CA VAL A 66 0.65 -5.71 16.75
C VAL A 66 -0.63 -5.36 16.02
N ASP A 67 -1.76 -5.87 16.51
CA ASP A 67 -3.07 -5.51 16.00
C ASP A 67 -3.28 -4.00 16.10
N HIS A 68 -3.84 -3.41 15.05
CA HIS A 68 -4.19 -2.01 15.01
C HIS A 68 -5.70 -1.87 14.92
N VAL A 69 -6.31 -1.50 16.04
CA VAL A 69 -7.75 -1.27 16.16
C VAL A 69 -8.01 0.23 16.18
N MET A 70 -8.94 0.69 15.37
CA MET A 70 -9.31 2.10 15.34
C MET A 70 -10.45 2.40 16.30
N GLU A 71 -10.43 3.62 16.83
CA GLU A 71 -11.57 4.19 17.52
C GLU A 71 -12.70 4.47 16.50
N PRO A 72 -13.97 4.31 16.89
CA PRO A 72 -15.13 4.57 16.03
C PRO A 72 -15.24 6.02 15.53
#